data_AF-A0A957DQS4-F1
#
_entry.id   AF-A0A957DQS4-F1
#
_cell.length_a   1.000
_cell.length_b   1.000
_cell.length_c   1.000
_cell.angle_alpha   90.00
_cell.angle_beta   90.00
_cell.angle_gamma   90.00
#
_symmetry.space_group_name_H-M   'P 1'
#
loop_
_entity.id
_entity.type
_entity.pdbx_description
1 polymer ?
#
loop_
_entity_poly.entity_id
_entity_poly.type
_entity_poly.pdbx_seq_one_letter_code
_entity_poly.pdbx_strand_id
1 'polypeptide(L)'
;MSAIVDFFKRILSLIGGAAVERPSAPQTRAARETATGGDMSKVPNKIGFHTGPGGNPTGIGDWMRALDKARIPFCLKSADHYGPIFEAQELMKKSNVPHVLVYRISTHGVNDGYDYDVPPYKDPKFVNDPEGGAEKHWRKTRSKLPPEFDKERVWLEVINEVDKDQCDWLGRFAVRTANLAQRDGYKVTLFAWSSGEPEPSGWETPGMLKYLRLCAKRPSQAAISLHEYSYVESDIFHETPFKIGRFQYLFQVCDKHNIPRPRVHITEWGWTLDSVPPPEKAIQDIRKVGELYGRFPEVEGAAIWYLGPHFGGIANKAQRLIKPVTDFTLNHRFAVPDGSGKIDVPEIGGTPQPVVPEPGPTPPKPTPPKPKPDPTPPTPDPDPTPPQPEPAPPTPQPEPPQPPAEPNIQFVADVTIPDDTRLQADSTFVKTWRVKNTGNVAWDNSYKLVFADGTAMTKQTAQPLPKVAPGQEANLSIEFTVPTQPGTYFCDWRLQNTQGDLFGDIIFTRIISVDERKSDSMYVADVTIPDDTRLSPGQSFTKTWRVKNNGKRPWGAGFRLVFVKGTPMTNQRSISLPACAPGQEVEVSIQQTAPARRGTYFGDWKMRDDRGNLFGEILFLRIVV
;
A
#
# COMPACT_ATOMS: atom_id res chain seq x y z
N MET A 1 18.29 -59.20 13.87
CA MET A 1 18.61 -57.76 13.73
C MET A 1 18.94 -57.43 12.26
N SER A 2 18.01 -57.68 11.33
CA SER A 2 18.29 -57.66 9.88
C SER A 2 17.18 -57.08 9.00
N ALA A 3 16.28 -56.27 9.57
CA ALA A 3 15.16 -55.63 8.85
C ALA A 3 15.04 -54.11 9.11
N ILE A 4 15.90 -53.55 9.98
CA ILE A 4 15.91 -52.12 10.35
C ILE A 4 17.01 -51.36 9.60
N VAL A 5 18.10 -52.04 9.20
CA VAL A 5 19.21 -51.44 8.46
C VAL A 5 18.79 -50.99 7.05
N ASP A 6 17.94 -51.78 6.38
CA ASP A 6 17.41 -51.46 5.04
C ASP A 6 16.42 -50.30 5.03
N PHE A 7 15.80 -49.98 6.17
CA PHE A 7 14.97 -48.78 6.31
C PHE A 7 15.83 -47.52 6.34
N PHE A 8 16.90 -47.51 7.16
CA PHE A 8 17.79 -46.35 7.28
C PHE A 8 18.67 -46.10 6.06
N LYS A 9 19.17 -47.15 5.38
CA LYS A 9 19.89 -47.00 4.11
C LYS A 9 19.03 -46.36 3.00
N ARG A 10 17.69 -46.45 3.08
CA ARG A 10 16.77 -45.83 2.12
C ARG A 10 16.50 -44.34 2.36
N ILE A 11 16.84 -43.79 3.52
CA ILE A 11 16.62 -42.37 3.87
C ILE A 11 17.87 -41.54 3.58
N LEU A 12 19.07 -42.09 3.81
CA LEU A 12 20.34 -41.38 3.59
C LEU A 12 20.74 -41.20 2.11
N SER A 13 19.95 -41.72 1.16
CA SER A 13 20.13 -41.48 -0.29
C SER A 13 19.35 -40.28 -0.84
N LEU A 14 18.57 -39.56 -0.01
CA LEU A 14 17.66 -38.48 -0.44
C LEU A 14 18.04 -37.08 0.05
N ILE A 15 19.16 -36.91 0.75
CA ILE A 15 19.62 -35.61 1.28
C ILE A 15 21.03 -35.30 0.75
N GLY A 16 21.13 -35.21 -0.59
CA GLY A 16 22.38 -34.99 -1.32
C GLY A 16 22.49 -33.59 -1.93
N GLY A 17 22.74 -32.57 -1.10
CA GLY A 17 23.45 -31.35 -1.53
C GLY A 17 22.85 -30.50 -2.66
N ALA A 18 21.57 -30.13 -2.61
CA ALA A 18 21.09 -28.95 -3.35
C ALA A 18 21.45 -27.68 -2.55
N ALA A 19 22.46 -26.93 -2.99
CA ALA A 19 22.81 -25.65 -2.37
C ALA A 19 21.71 -24.62 -2.64
N VAL A 20 21.07 -24.11 -1.58
CA VAL A 20 20.05 -23.05 -1.70
C VAL A 20 20.76 -21.71 -1.90
N GLU A 21 20.98 -21.34 -3.16
CA GLU A 21 21.29 -19.96 -3.50
C GLU A 21 20.12 -19.08 -3.06
N ARG A 22 20.40 -18.11 -2.19
CA ARG A 22 19.41 -17.12 -1.76
C ARG A 22 19.11 -16.20 -2.95
N PRO A 23 17.84 -15.83 -3.20
CA PRO A 23 17.54 -14.79 -4.18
C PRO A 23 18.32 -13.51 -3.85
N SER A 24 19.22 -13.10 -4.75
CA SER A 24 19.96 -11.86 -4.59
C SER A 24 19.01 -10.68 -4.74
N ALA A 25 19.24 -9.64 -3.93
CA ALA A 25 18.43 -8.43 -4.00
C ALA A 25 18.55 -7.78 -5.40
N PRO A 26 17.47 -7.20 -5.95
CA PRO A 26 17.50 -6.59 -7.27
C PRO A 26 18.56 -5.49 -7.33
N GLN A 27 19.55 -5.67 -8.22
CA GLN A 27 20.67 -4.75 -8.35
C GLN A 27 20.18 -3.38 -8.84
N THR A 28 20.78 -2.32 -8.30
CA THR A 28 20.41 -0.93 -8.62
C THR A 28 20.61 -0.62 -10.10
N ARG A 29 19.55 -0.11 -10.75
CA ARG A 29 19.48 0.15 -12.20
C ARG A 29 20.38 1.32 -12.63
N ALA A 30 21.65 1.05 -12.86
CA ALA A 30 22.59 1.92 -13.56
C ALA A 30 23.41 1.09 -14.57
N ALA A 31 23.71 1.69 -15.73
CA ALA A 31 24.46 1.10 -16.84
C ALA A 31 23.90 -0.22 -17.45
N ARG A 32 22.91 -0.08 -18.35
CA ARG A 32 22.72 -0.99 -19.51
C ARG A 32 21.87 -0.34 -20.60
N GLU A 33 22.48 0.59 -21.33
CA GLU A 33 22.03 0.97 -22.67
C GLU A 33 22.76 0.12 -23.72
N THR A 34 22.28 0.15 -24.97
CA THR A 34 22.86 -0.57 -26.14
C THR A 34 22.88 -2.11 -26.08
N ALA A 35 21.71 -2.72 -26.29
CA ALA A 35 21.60 -4.11 -26.77
C ALA A 35 20.33 -4.28 -27.63
N THR A 36 20.45 -4.18 -28.96
CA THR A 36 19.32 -4.31 -29.89
C THR A 36 19.10 -5.77 -30.28
N GLY A 37 18.20 -6.44 -29.56
CA GLY A 37 17.84 -7.84 -29.78
C GLY A 37 17.13 -8.40 -28.56
N GLY A 38 15.87 -8.01 -28.36
CA GLY A 38 15.08 -8.44 -27.20
C GLY A 38 14.71 -9.91 -27.28
N ASP A 39 14.99 -10.65 -26.20
CA ASP A 39 14.41 -11.98 -25.98
C ASP A 39 12.88 -11.84 -25.74
N MET A 40 12.14 -12.94 -25.88
CA MET A 40 10.67 -12.94 -25.93
C MET A 40 10.07 -14.01 -25.01
N SER A 41 9.80 -13.64 -23.76
CA SER A 41 9.11 -14.50 -22.80
C SER A 41 7.68 -14.86 -23.23
N LYS A 42 7.26 -16.07 -22.84
CA LYS A 42 5.94 -16.65 -23.14
C LYS A 42 5.06 -16.66 -21.89
N VAL A 43 4.21 -15.65 -21.76
CA VAL A 43 3.34 -15.47 -20.60
C VAL A 43 1.94 -16.10 -20.84
N PRO A 44 1.30 -16.68 -19.80
CA PRO A 44 -0.07 -17.19 -19.91
C PRO A 44 -1.11 -16.07 -19.93
N ASN A 45 -2.35 -16.42 -20.26
CA ASN A 45 -3.49 -15.55 -19.99
C ASN A 45 -3.67 -15.37 -18.47
N LYS A 46 -3.86 -14.11 -18.06
CA LYS A 46 -4.04 -13.67 -16.66
C LYS A 46 -5.51 -13.45 -16.29
N ILE A 47 -6.42 -13.51 -17.26
CA ILE A 47 -7.86 -13.29 -17.08
C ILE A 47 -8.53 -14.59 -16.59
N GLY A 48 -9.04 -14.55 -15.35
CA GLY A 48 -9.85 -15.56 -14.70
C GLY A 48 -11.24 -15.01 -14.33
N PHE A 49 -11.77 -15.29 -13.14
CA PHE A 49 -13.19 -15.07 -12.81
C PHE A 49 -13.44 -14.45 -11.42
N HIS A 50 -14.53 -13.68 -11.31
CA HIS A 50 -15.12 -13.23 -10.04
C HIS A 50 -16.31 -14.12 -9.66
N THR A 51 -16.31 -14.62 -8.43
CA THR A 51 -17.35 -15.47 -7.84
C THR A 51 -18.02 -14.78 -6.64
N GLY A 52 -19.13 -15.32 -6.16
CA GLY A 52 -19.84 -14.83 -4.98
C GLY A 52 -20.88 -15.85 -4.49
N PRO A 53 -21.75 -15.49 -3.52
CA PRO A 53 -22.75 -16.40 -2.97
C PRO A 53 -23.89 -16.65 -3.98
N GLY A 54 -24.16 -17.92 -4.29
CA GLY A 54 -25.19 -18.30 -5.27
C GLY A 54 -24.78 -18.05 -6.72
N GLY A 55 -25.75 -17.66 -7.58
CA GLY A 55 -25.52 -17.42 -9.00
C GLY A 55 -25.33 -18.72 -9.79
N ASN A 56 -24.32 -18.76 -10.67
CA ASN A 56 -24.00 -19.93 -11.50
C ASN A 56 -22.47 -20.10 -11.69
N PRO A 57 -21.74 -20.57 -10.67
CA PRO A 57 -20.31 -20.87 -10.76
C PRO A 57 -19.99 -22.22 -11.45
N THR A 58 -20.93 -22.82 -12.18
CA THR A 58 -20.83 -24.20 -12.68
C THR A 58 -19.62 -24.38 -13.61
N GLY A 59 -18.68 -25.25 -13.21
CA GLY A 59 -17.43 -25.53 -13.94
C GLY A 59 -16.19 -24.78 -13.41
N ILE A 60 -16.32 -23.86 -12.44
CA ILE A 60 -15.18 -23.10 -11.92
C ILE A 60 -14.09 -24.01 -11.31
N GLY A 61 -14.49 -25.08 -10.60
CA GLY A 61 -13.57 -26.07 -10.04
C GLY A 61 -12.77 -26.81 -11.11
N ASP A 62 -13.38 -27.13 -12.26
CA ASP A 62 -12.68 -27.81 -13.35
C ASP A 62 -11.70 -26.88 -14.08
N TRP A 63 -12.05 -25.59 -14.23
CA TRP A 63 -11.12 -24.56 -14.70
C TRP A 63 -9.90 -24.44 -13.77
N MET A 64 -10.11 -24.32 -12.45
CA MET A 64 -9.01 -24.25 -11.47
C MET A 64 -8.10 -25.49 -11.55
N ARG A 65 -8.69 -26.69 -11.47
CA ARG A 65 -7.96 -27.96 -11.51
C ARG A 65 -7.21 -28.20 -12.82
N ALA A 66 -7.78 -27.76 -13.96
CA ALA A 66 -7.13 -27.88 -15.26
C ALA A 66 -5.90 -26.97 -15.38
N LEU A 67 -6.00 -25.71 -14.94
CA LEU A 67 -4.90 -24.74 -14.99
C LEU A 67 -3.78 -25.07 -13.99
N ASP A 68 -4.12 -25.44 -12.75
CA ASP A 68 -3.17 -25.90 -11.73
C ASP A 68 -2.35 -27.11 -12.21
N LYS A 69 -3.04 -28.15 -12.71
CA LYS A 69 -2.42 -29.34 -13.31
C LYS A 69 -1.51 -29.01 -14.50
N ALA A 70 -1.85 -27.98 -15.28
CA ALA A 70 -1.04 -27.47 -16.38
C ALA A 70 0.09 -26.52 -15.95
N ARG A 71 0.30 -26.30 -14.64
CA ARG A 71 1.26 -25.35 -14.04
C ARG A 71 1.02 -23.89 -14.41
N ILE A 72 -0.24 -23.52 -14.67
CA ILE A 72 -0.63 -22.17 -15.10
C ILE A 72 -1.25 -21.41 -13.91
N PRO A 73 -0.66 -20.28 -13.48
CA PRO A 73 -1.30 -19.36 -12.54
C PRO A 73 -2.66 -18.89 -13.05
N PHE A 74 -3.60 -18.62 -12.13
CA PHE A 74 -4.90 -18.06 -12.45
C PHE A 74 -5.29 -16.98 -11.44
N CYS A 75 -6.20 -16.09 -11.85
CA CYS A 75 -6.81 -15.09 -10.97
C CYS A 75 -8.22 -15.55 -10.56
N LEU A 76 -8.44 -15.79 -9.27
CA LEU A 76 -9.76 -16.02 -8.71
C LEU A 76 -10.08 -14.95 -7.68
N LYS A 77 -11.15 -14.22 -7.94
CA LYS A 77 -11.76 -13.28 -7.00
C LYS A 77 -13.02 -13.89 -6.40
N SER A 78 -13.28 -13.63 -5.12
CA SER A 78 -14.61 -13.80 -4.55
C SER A 78 -14.98 -12.67 -3.59
N ALA A 79 -16.26 -12.31 -3.57
CA ALA A 79 -16.86 -11.48 -2.55
C ALA A 79 -17.81 -12.35 -1.71
N ASP A 80 -17.68 -12.27 -0.38
CA ASP A 80 -18.47 -12.92 0.67
C ASP A 80 -18.41 -14.47 0.70
N HIS A 81 -18.39 -15.15 -0.43
CA HIS A 81 -18.38 -16.61 -0.53
C HIS A 81 -16.95 -17.19 -0.52
N TYR A 82 -16.46 -17.64 0.64
CA TYR A 82 -15.09 -18.14 0.74
C TYR A 82 -14.83 -19.50 0.08
N GLY A 83 -15.87 -20.33 -0.14
CA GLY A 83 -15.74 -21.71 -0.64
C GLY A 83 -14.84 -21.91 -1.87
N PRO A 84 -15.00 -21.13 -2.97
CA PRO A 84 -14.12 -21.23 -4.14
C PRO A 84 -12.66 -20.84 -3.84
N ILE A 85 -12.45 -19.86 -2.94
CA ILE A 85 -11.11 -19.45 -2.50
C ILE A 85 -10.47 -20.54 -1.62
N PHE A 86 -11.27 -21.22 -0.78
CA PHE A 86 -10.83 -22.38 -0.02
C PHE A 86 -10.42 -23.56 -0.93
N GLU A 87 -11.19 -23.89 -1.97
CA GLU A 87 -10.74 -24.90 -2.94
C GLU A 87 -9.41 -24.48 -3.60
N ALA A 88 -9.30 -23.22 -4.00
CA ALA A 88 -8.12 -22.70 -4.69
C ALA A 88 -6.85 -22.68 -3.80
N GLN A 89 -6.95 -22.31 -2.52
CA GLN A 89 -5.80 -22.37 -1.60
C GLN A 89 -5.36 -23.83 -1.35
N GLU A 90 -6.30 -24.78 -1.31
CA GLU A 90 -6.00 -26.20 -1.12
C GLU A 90 -5.42 -26.88 -2.38
N LEU A 91 -5.61 -26.31 -3.56
CA LEU A 91 -4.83 -26.64 -4.76
C LEU A 91 -3.42 -26.03 -4.65
N MET A 92 -3.35 -24.73 -4.38
CA MET A 92 -2.11 -23.96 -4.25
C MET A 92 -1.12 -24.56 -3.23
N LYS A 93 -1.60 -25.08 -2.10
CA LYS A 93 -0.80 -25.79 -1.07
C LYS A 93 -0.17 -27.09 -1.59
N LYS A 94 -0.86 -27.81 -2.47
CA LYS A 94 -0.43 -29.12 -2.99
C LYS A 94 0.50 -28.97 -4.19
N SER A 95 0.28 -27.95 -5.01
CA SER A 95 1.00 -27.75 -6.26
C SER A 95 2.18 -26.77 -6.12
N ASN A 96 2.07 -25.74 -5.28
CA ASN A 96 2.93 -24.54 -5.35
C ASN A 96 2.92 -23.90 -6.76
N VAL A 97 1.77 -23.79 -7.42
CA VAL A 97 1.55 -22.80 -8.49
C VAL A 97 1.20 -21.45 -7.82
N PRO A 98 1.82 -20.32 -8.22
CA PRO A 98 1.54 -19.01 -7.63
C PRO A 98 0.23 -18.41 -8.16
N HIS A 99 -0.92 -18.98 -7.76
CA HIS A 99 -2.24 -18.42 -8.09
C HIS A 99 -2.50 -17.08 -7.38
N VAL A 100 -3.25 -16.19 -8.04
CA VAL A 100 -3.73 -14.92 -7.49
C VAL A 100 -5.12 -15.15 -6.91
N LEU A 101 -5.18 -15.34 -5.60
CA LEU A 101 -6.43 -15.56 -4.86
C LEU A 101 -6.79 -14.29 -4.10
N VAL A 102 -7.96 -13.71 -4.37
CA VAL A 102 -8.43 -12.49 -3.70
C VAL A 102 -9.81 -12.71 -3.10
N TYR A 103 -9.96 -12.41 -1.80
CA TYR A 103 -11.24 -12.42 -1.10
C TYR A 103 -11.60 -11.01 -0.62
N ARG A 104 -12.89 -10.68 -0.62
CA ARG A 104 -13.45 -9.47 -0.02
C ARG A 104 -14.69 -9.82 0.80
N ILE A 105 -14.96 -9.01 1.82
CA ILE A 105 -16.23 -8.99 2.56
C ILE A 105 -16.98 -7.71 2.16
N SER A 106 -18.29 -7.79 1.96
CA SER A 106 -19.15 -6.65 1.65
C SER A 106 -20.14 -6.32 2.77
N THR A 107 -20.69 -5.11 2.73
CA THR A 107 -21.78 -4.66 3.60
C THR A 107 -23.01 -5.56 3.47
N HIS A 108 -23.29 -6.02 2.26
CA HIS A 108 -24.43 -6.88 1.94
C HIS A 108 -24.24 -8.31 2.46
N GLY A 109 -23.01 -8.85 2.41
CA GLY A 109 -22.72 -10.21 2.87
C GLY A 109 -22.75 -10.37 4.39
N VAL A 110 -22.36 -9.34 5.14
CA VAL A 110 -22.35 -9.37 6.62
C VAL A 110 -23.65 -8.81 7.22
N ASN A 111 -24.20 -7.74 6.63
CA ASN A 111 -25.43 -7.08 7.05
C ASN A 111 -25.52 -6.78 8.57
N ASP A 112 -24.41 -6.38 9.21
CA ASP A 112 -24.35 -6.06 10.66
C ASP A 112 -24.35 -4.55 10.98
N GLY A 113 -24.88 -3.75 10.05
CA GLY A 113 -24.98 -2.29 10.18
C GLY A 113 -23.64 -1.55 10.11
N TYR A 114 -22.56 -2.23 9.73
CA TYR A 114 -21.29 -1.60 9.39
C TYR A 114 -21.02 -1.69 7.89
N ASP A 115 -20.44 -0.62 7.35
CA ASP A 115 -20.03 -0.54 5.95
C ASP A 115 -18.64 -1.16 5.77
N TYR A 116 -18.56 -2.24 5.00
CA TYR A 116 -17.32 -2.94 4.65
C TYR A 116 -16.87 -2.60 3.22
N ASP A 117 -17.69 -1.89 2.44
CA ASP A 117 -17.33 -1.48 1.09
C ASP A 117 -16.56 -0.16 1.15
N VAL A 118 -17.08 0.87 1.82
CA VAL A 118 -16.39 2.16 1.98
C VAL A 118 -15.87 2.42 3.41
N PRO A 119 -14.60 2.85 3.56
CA PRO A 119 -14.04 3.22 4.86
C PRO A 119 -14.65 4.54 5.40
N PRO A 120 -14.50 4.83 6.70
CA PRO A 120 -15.35 5.82 7.38
C PRO A 120 -14.99 7.31 7.15
N TYR A 121 -14.54 7.73 5.97
CA TYR A 121 -14.18 9.14 5.69
C TYR A 121 -15.35 10.13 5.82
N LYS A 122 -16.60 9.67 5.65
CA LYS A 122 -17.82 10.49 5.86
C LYS A 122 -18.29 10.53 7.33
N ASP A 123 -17.66 9.77 8.24
CA ASP A 123 -17.93 9.83 9.69
C ASP A 123 -17.17 11.04 10.28
N PRO A 124 -17.85 12.02 10.93
CA PRO A 124 -17.20 13.21 11.49
C PRO A 124 -16.10 12.91 12.52
N LYS A 125 -16.04 11.69 13.07
CA LYS A 125 -14.96 11.23 13.96
C LYS A 125 -13.66 10.90 13.22
N PHE A 126 -13.74 10.53 11.93
CA PHE A 126 -12.61 10.02 11.14
C PHE A 126 -12.28 10.85 9.90
N VAL A 127 -13.08 11.86 9.55
CA VAL A 127 -12.78 12.79 8.44
C VAL A 127 -11.38 13.43 8.53
N ASN A 128 -10.86 13.66 9.75
CA ASN A 128 -9.49 14.14 10.01
C ASN A 128 -8.54 13.06 10.58
N ASP A 129 -9.01 11.81 10.72
CA ASP A 129 -8.28 10.66 11.29
C ASP A 129 -8.43 9.39 10.41
N PRO A 130 -7.79 9.36 9.22
CA PRO A 130 -7.79 8.18 8.35
C PRO A 130 -7.15 6.95 9.00
N GLU A 131 -6.12 7.13 9.83
CA GLU A 131 -5.47 6.03 10.50
C GLU A 131 -6.35 5.40 11.61
N GLY A 132 -7.12 6.19 12.37
CA GLY A 132 -8.15 5.64 13.26
C GLY A 132 -9.36 5.06 12.52
N GLY A 133 -9.67 5.61 11.33
CA GLY A 133 -10.61 5.00 10.39
C GLY A 133 -10.17 3.60 9.95
N ALA A 134 -8.87 3.42 9.69
CA ALA A 134 -8.26 2.13 9.37
C ALA A 134 -8.32 1.15 10.55
N GLU A 135 -8.04 1.56 11.79
CA GLU A 135 -8.22 0.69 12.97
C GLU A 135 -9.67 0.22 13.13
N LYS A 136 -10.64 1.14 13.02
CA LYS A 136 -12.08 0.84 13.11
C LYS A 136 -12.50 -0.19 12.06
N HIS A 137 -12.10 0.04 10.81
CA HIS A 137 -12.47 -0.77 9.67
C HIS A 137 -11.75 -2.13 9.68
N TRP A 138 -10.41 -2.15 9.82
CA TRP A 138 -9.62 -3.39 9.87
C TRP A 138 -10.05 -4.34 11.00
N ARG A 139 -10.34 -3.81 12.19
CA ARG A 139 -10.88 -4.60 13.30
C ARG A 139 -12.25 -5.20 12.96
N LYS A 140 -13.11 -4.45 12.27
CA LYS A 140 -14.42 -4.93 11.80
C LYS A 140 -14.24 -6.04 10.75
N THR A 141 -13.48 -5.80 9.68
CA THR A 141 -13.25 -6.78 8.59
C THR A 141 -12.64 -8.07 9.14
N ARG A 142 -11.59 -8.01 9.97
CA ARG A 142 -11.01 -9.21 10.62
C ARG A 142 -12.00 -10.00 11.46
N SER A 143 -12.93 -9.33 12.16
CA SER A 143 -13.93 -10.00 13.01
C SER A 143 -14.99 -10.81 12.23
N LYS A 144 -14.93 -10.76 10.90
CA LYS A 144 -15.85 -11.45 9.97
C LYS A 144 -15.13 -12.40 9.01
N LEU A 145 -13.80 -12.50 9.06
CA LEU A 145 -13.06 -13.45 8.23
C LEU A 145 -13.36 -14.89 8.65
N PRO A 146 -13.48 -15.83 7.69
CA PRO A 146 -13.67 -17.23 8.00
C PRO A 146 -12.43 -17.82 8.69
N PRO A 147 -12.57 -18.79 9.61
CA PRO A 147 -11.45 -19.38 10.34
C PRO A 147 -10.47 -20.14 9.43
N GLU A 148 -10.93 -20.64 8.28
CA GLU A 148 -10.11 -21.30 7.27
C GLU A 148 -9.27 -20.35 6.37
N PHE A 149 -9.26 -19.04 6.65
CA PHE A 149 -8.59 -18.03 5.83
C PHE A 149 -7.06 -18.19 5.81
N ASP A 150 -6.50 -18.56 4.65
CA ASP A 150 -5.05 -18.65 4.48
C ASP A 150 -4.41 -17.28 4.21
N LYS A 151 -3.76 -16.74 5.24
CA LYS A 151 -3.14 -15.41 5.22
C LYS A 151 -1.92 -15.30 4.28
N GLU A 152 -1.25 -16.42 4.00
CA GLU A 152 -0.08 -16.45 3.11
C GLU A 152 -0.51 -16.45 1.64
N ARG A 153 -1.58 -17.18 1.33
CA ARG A 153 -2.02 -17.50 -0.04
C ARG A 153 -3.08 -16.53 -0.54
N VAL A 154 -4.00 -16.08 0.30
CA VAL A 154 -5.13 -15.23 -0.10
C VAL A 154 -4.86 -13.76 0.22
N TRP A 155 -5.06 -12.90 -0.78
CA TRP A 155 -5.11 -11.45 -0.61
C TRP A 155 -6.46 -11.04 -0.05
N LEU A 156 -6.45 -10.27 1.04
CA LEU A 156 -7.65 -9.62 1.54
C LEU A 156 -7.78 -8.25 0.86
N GLU A 157 -8.79 -8.11 0.00
CA GLU A 157 -9.26 -6.79 -0.40
C GLU A 157 -10.22 -6.28 0.68
N VAL A 158 -9.89 -5.11 1.23
CA VAL A 158 -10.56 -4.57 2.43
C VAL A 158 -11.69 -3.59 2.12
N ILE A 159 -11.64 -2.91 0.97
CA ILE A 159 -12.54 -1.82 0.58
C ILE A 159 -12.89 -1.95 -0.92
N ASN A 160 -13.92 -1.24 -1.38
CA ASN A 160 -14.49 -1.33 -2.72
C ASN A 160 -15.06 0.02 -3.17
N GLU A 161 -14.73 0.45 -4.40
CA GLU A 161 -15.33 1.59 -5.11
C GLU A 161 -15.49 2.85 -4.24
N VAL A 162 -14.36 3.23 -3.65
CA VAL A 162 -14.22 4.35 -2.73
C VAL A 162 -14.23 5.72 -3.43
N ASP A 163 -14.47 6.78 -2.66
CA ASP A 163 -14.66 8.15 -3.14
C ASP A 163 -13.34 8.78 -3.62
N LYS A 164 -13.24 9.05 -4.93
CA LYS A 164 -12.00 9.54 -5.58
C LYS A 164 -11.48 10.87 -5.06
N ASP A 165 -12.35 11.73 -4.54
CA ASP A 165 -11.96 13.03 -4.00
C ASP A 165 -11.28 12.90 -2.61
N GLN A 166 -11.23 11.69 -2.05
CA GLN A 166 -10.59 11.35 -0.77
C GLN A 166 -9.17 10.77 -0.91
N CYS A 167 -8.51 10.88 -2.06
CA CYS A 167 -7.23 10.19 -2.35
C CYS A 167 -6.15 10.31 -1.25
N ASP A 168 -5.92 11.48 -0.64
CA ASP A 168 -4.92 11.61 0.43
C ASP A 168 -5.32 10.85 1.71
N TRP A 169 -6.58 11.00 2.12
CA TRP A 169 -7.18 10.29 3.26
C TRP A 169 -7.10 8.77 3.04
N LEU A 170 -7.48 8.32 1.85
CA LEU A 170 -7.44 6.91 1.44
C LEU A 170 -6.00 6.37 1.41
N GLY A 171 -5.04 7.12 0.90
CA GLY A 171 -3.63 6.72 0.92
C GLY A 171 -3.07 6.58 2.35
N ARG A 172 -3.44 7.47 3.27
CA ARG A 172 -3.11 7.36 4.70
C ARG A 172 -3.77 6.15 5.36
N PHE A 173 -5.07 5.96 5.11
CA PHE A 173 -5.85 4.78 5.53
C PHE A 173 -5.22 3.47 5.02
N ALA A 174 -4.77 3.42 3.76
CA ALA A 174 -4.16 2.26 3.15
C ALA A 174 -2.79 1.93 3.77
N VAL A 175 -1.97 2.94 4.05
CA VAL A 175 -0.71 2.76 4.80
C VAL A 175 -0.98 2.14 6.17
N ARG A 176 -1.94 2.67 6.94
CA ARG A 176 -2.27 2.08 8.25
C ARG A 176 -2.86 0.67 8.10
N THR A 177 -3.75 0.45 7.16
CA THR A 177 -4.38 -0.87 6.94
C THR A 177 -3.36 -1.93 6.51
N ALA A 178 -2.39 -1.59 5.66
CA ALA A 178 -1.30 -2.50 5.30
C ALA A 178 -0.35 -2.79 6.47
N ASN A 179 -0.04 -1.81 7.32
CA ASN A 179 0.71 -2.03 8.56
C ASN A 179 -0.03 -2.98 9.53
N LEU A 180 -1.35 -2.79 9.69
CA LEU A 180 -2.19 -3.63 10.54
C LEU A 180 -2.34 -5.05 9.98
N ALA A 181 -2.47 -5.18 8.67
CA ALA A 181 -2.42 -6.46 7.98
C ALA A 181 -1.07 -7.16 8.23
N GLN A 182 0.06 -6.45 8.10
CA GLN A 182 1.38 -7.04 8.34
C GLN A 182 1.53 -7.52 9.79
N ARG A 183 1.09 -6.72 10.78
CA ARG A 183 1.06 -7.12 12.20
C ARG A 183 0.30 -8.44 12.39
N ASP A 184 -0.88 -8.53 11.78
CA ASP A 184 -1.80 -9.66 11.99
C ASP A 184 -1.50 -10.86 11.06
N GLY A 185 -0.42 -10.79 10.27
CA GLY A 185 0.07 -11.84 9.37
C GLY A 185 -0.61 -11.90 7.99
N TYR A 186 -1.40 -10.90 7.62
CA TYR A 186 -2.16 -10.82 6.36
C TYR A 186 -1.44 -9.98 5.29
N LYS A 187 -1.70 -10.33 4.03
CA LYS A 187 -1.45 -9.50 2.86
C LYS A 187 -2.74 -8.84 2.34
N VAL A 188 -2.67 -7.58 1.92
CA VAL A 188 -3.84 -6.79 1.50
C VAL A 188 -3.68 -6.13 0.14
N THR A 189 -4.80 -5.95 -0.53
CA THR A 189 -4.89 -5.18 -1.79
C THR A 189 -5.93 -4.08 -1.64
N LEU A 190 -5.62 -2.87 -2.14
CA LEU A 190 -6.48 -1.68 -2.08
C LEU A 190 -6.40 -0.96 -3.42
N PHE A 191 -7.47 -0.42 -4.00
CA PHE A 191 -8.67 0.10 -3.34
C PHE A 191 -9.97 -0.43 -3.97
N ALA A 192 -9.87 -1.34 -4.95
CA ALA A 192 -10.97 -1.69 -5.85
C ALA A 192 -11.62 -0.43 -6.45
N TRP A 193 -10.79 0.46 -7.00
CA TRP A 193 -11.25 1.68 -7.66
C TRP A 193 -12.09 1.37 -8.91
N SER A 194 -13.25 2.02 -9.06
CA SER A 194 -14.12 1.90 -10.24
C SER A 194 -13.40 2.21 -11.56
N SER A 195 -13.91 1.68 -12.68
CA SER A 195 -13.30 1.89 -14.00
C SER A 195 -13.33 3.36 -14.43
N GLY A 196 -12.16 4.00 -14.42
CA GLY A 196 -11.97 5.44 -14.61
C GLY A 196 -11.27 6.12 -13.42
N GLU A 197 -11.39 5.55 -12.22
CA GLU A 197 -11.03 6.23 -10.97
C GLU A 197 -9.76 5.70 -10.28
N PRO A 198 -8.98 6.53 -9.57
CA PRO A 198 -9.05 7.99 -9.59
C PRO A 198 -8.39 8.53 -10.87
N GLU A 199 -8.52 9.83 -11.13
CA GLU A 199 -7.68 10.52 -12.12
C GLU A 199 -6.18 10.41 -11.74
N PRO A 200 -5.24 10.52 -12.70
CA PRO A 200 -3.81 10.30 -12.42
C PRO A 200 -3.22 11.18 -11.31
N SER A 201 -3.75 12.39 -11.13
CA SER A 201 -3.40 13.31 -10.04
C SER A 201 -3.76 12.81 -8.65
N GLY A 202 -4.76 11.93 -8.51
CA GLY A 202 -5.13 11.32 -7.22
C GLY A 202 -4.01 10.47 -6.64
N TRP A 203 -3.30 9.73 -7.49
CA TRP A 203 -2.11 8.95 -7.12
C TRP A 203 -0.91 9.80 -6.68
N GLU A 204 -0.89 11.09 -7.06
CA GLU A 204 0.18 12.04 -6.67
C GLU A 204 -0.07 12.71 -5.30
N THR A 205 -1.17 12.40 -4.62
CA THR A 205 -1.40 12.89 -3.25
C THR A 205 -0.35 12.34 -2.26
N PRO A 206 0.06 13.12 -1.23
CA PRO A 206 1.06 12.68 -0.25
C PRO A 206 0.76 11.31 0.39
N GLY A 207 -0.50 11.05 0.73
CA GLY A 207 -0.98 9.76 1.22
C GLY A 207 -0.79 8.63 0.21
N MET A 208 -1.20 8.81 -1.05
CA MET A 208 -1.02 7.78 -2.09
C MET A 208 0.45 7.51 -2.37
N LEU A 209 1.27 8.56 -2.53
CA LEU A 209 2.72 8.42 -2.70
C LEU A 209 3.40 7.77 -1.48
N LYS A 210 2.80 7.81 -0.28
CA LYS A 210 3.25 7.04 0.90
C LYS A 210 2.85 5.57 0.79
N TYR A 211 1.63 5.27 0.33
CA TYR A 211 1.17 3.88 0.13
C TYR A 211 1.92 3.18 -1.00
N LEU A 212 2.15 3.83 -2.14
CA LEU A 212 2.91 3.27 -3.27
C LEU A 212 4.33 2.88 -2.87
N ARG A 213 5.02 3.71 -2.06
CA ARG A 213 6.34 3.38 -1.49
C ARG A 213 6.29 2.22 -0.50
N LEU A 214 5.17 2.03 0.21
CA LEU A 214 4.96 0.89 1.10
C LEU A 214 4.78 -0.41 0.31
N CYS A 215 3.96 -0.41 -0.75
CA CYS A 215 3.82 -1.53 -1.68
C CYS A 215 5.18 -1.90 -2.32
N ALA A 216 5.94 -0.90 -2.79
CA ALA A 216 7.28 -1.11 -3.33
C ALA A 216 8.27 -1.71 -2.32
N LYS A 217 8.15 -1.36 -1.03
CA LYS A 217 8.97 -1.90 0.07
C LYS A 217 8.52 -3.28 0.55
N ARG A 218 7.23 -3.63 0.39
CA ARG A 218 6.62 -4.86 0.92
C ARG A 218 5.74 -5.59 -0.14
N PRO A 219 6.26 -5.93 -1.34
CA PRO A 219 5.45 -6.46 -2.44
C PRO A 219 4.90 -7.89 -2.21
N SER A 220 5.32 -8.59 -1.15
CA SER A 220 4.68 -9.83 -0.71
C SER A 220 3.41 -9.60 0.13
N GLN A 221 3.17 -8.36 0.58
CA GLN A 221 2.23 -8.04 1.66
C GLN A 221 1.25 -6.89 1.34
N ALA A 222 1.64 -5.94 0.49
CA ALA A 222 0.77 -4.84 0.06
C ALA A 222 0.75 -4.70 -1.48
N ALA A 223 -0.44 -4.55 -2.04
CA ALA A 223 -0.68 -4.45 -3.48
C ALA A 223 -1.79 -3.42 -3.80
N ILE A 224 -1.93 -3.12 -5.10
CA ILE A 224 -3.02 -2.30 -5.64
C ILE A 224 -4.11 -3.18 -6.24
N SER A 225 -5.38 -2.80 -6.05
CA SER A 225 -6.49 -3.34 -6.82
C SER A 225 -7.34 -2.25 -7.49
N LEU A 226 -7.84 -2.60 -8.68
CA LEU A 226 -8.55 -1.74 -9.63
C LEU A 226 -9.69 -2.53 -10.28
N HIS A 227 -10.74 -1.85 -10.72
CA HIS A 227 -11.76 -2.37 -11.62
C HIS A 227 -11.50 -1.84 -13.04
N GLU A 228 -11.60 -2.70 -14.05
CA GLU A 228 -11.44 -2.32 -15.45
C GLU A 228 -12.61 -2.85 -16.30
N TYR A 229 -13.58 -1.97 -16.56
CA TYR A 229 -14.76 -2.20 -17.40
C TYR A 229 -14.78 -1.21 -18.56
N SER A 230 -15.10 -1.63 -19.79
CA SER A 230 -15.28 -0.71 -20.93
C SER A 230 -16.58 0.12 -20.86
N TYR A 231 -17.59 -0.41 -20.16
CA TYR A 231 -19.00 -0.03 -20.20
C TYR A 231 -19.69 -0.19 -21.57
N VAL A 232 -19.07 -0.94 -22.50
CA VAL A 232 -19.59 -1.18 -23.86
C VAL A 232 -19.31 -2.63 -24.31
N GLU A 233 -20.36 -3.41 -24.60
CA GLU A 233 -20.23 -4.83 -24.99
C GLU A 233 -19.57 -5.03 -26.37
N SER A 234 -19.81 -4.11 -27.31
CA SER A 234 -19.25 -4.17 -28.67
C SER A 234 -17.75 -3.82 -28.73
N ASP A 235 -17.24 -3.04 -27.78
CA ASP A 235 -15.85 -2.57 -27.76
C ASP A 235 -15.24 -2.65 -26.36
N ILE A 236 -14.36 -3.62 -26.16
CA ILE A 236 -13.59 -3.77 -24.92
C ILE A 236 -12.62 -2.60 -24.69
N PHE A 237 -12.19 -1.90 -25.75
CA PHE A 237 -11.24 -0.79 -25.63
C PHE A 237 -11.90 0.60 -25.65
N HIS A 238 -13.21 0.68 -25.46
CA HIS A 238 -13.93 1.94 -25.33
C HIS A 238 -13.34 2.81 -24.20
N GLU A 239 -12.94 4.05 -24.52
CA GLU A 239 -12.19 4.97 -23.63
C GLU A 239 -10.87 4.41 -23.07
N THR A 240 -10.19 3.52 -23.79
CA THR A 240 -8.80 3.15 -23.49
C THR A 240 -7.88 4.36 -23.64
N PRO A 241 -6.92 4.60 -22.73
CA PRO A 241 -6.52 3.75 -21.60
C PRO A 241 -7.08 4.23 -20.25
N PHE A 242 -8.17 5.01 -20.24
CA PHE A 242 -8.77 5.51 -19.00
C PHE A 242 -9.63 4.45 -18.30
N LYS A 243 -10.20 3.53 -19.08
CA LYS A 243 -10.93 2.33 -18.60
C LYS A 243 -10.03 1.11 -18.56
N ILE A 244 -10.03 0.27 -19.61
CA ILE A 244 -9.08 -0.84 -19.72
C ILE A 244 -7.66 -0.30 -19.91
N GLY A 245 -6.67 -0.87 -19.20
CA GLY A 245 -5.28 -0.46 -19.26
C GLY A 245 -4.89 0.72 -18.36
N ARG A 246 -5.77 1.15 -17.46
CA ARG A 246 -5.58 2.35 -16.63
C ARG A 246 -4.49 2.23 -15.56
N PHE A 247 -4.12 1.01 -15.20
CA PHE A 247 -2.94 0.74 -14.36
C PHE A 247 -1.65 1.39 -14.90
N GLN A 248 -1.58 1.68 -16.21
CA GLN A 248 -0.44 2.36 -16.82
C GLN A 248 -0.26 3.82 -16.33
N TYR A 249 -1.32 4.55 -16.00
CA TYR A 249 -1.20 5.90 -15.42
C TYR A 249 -0.65 5.83 -13.98
N LEU A 250 -1.08 4.84 -13.20
CA LEU A 250 -0.48 4.51 -11.90
C LEU A 250 1.03 4.22 -12.06
N PHE A 251 1.43 3.47 -13.10
CA PHE A 251 2.84 3.21 -13.37
C PHE A 251 3.59 4.46 -13.85
N GLN A 252 3.00 5.38 -14.63
CA GLN A 252 3.63 6.67 -14.92
C GLN A 252 3.89 7.48 -13.65
N VAL A 253 2.95 7.50 -12.69
CA VAL A 253 3.14 8.16 -11.39
C VAL A 253 4.25 7.49 -10.58
N CYS A 254 4.31 6.15 -10.58
CA CYS A 254 5.41 5.42 -9.93
C CYS A 254 6.78 5.78 -10.54
N ASP A 255 6.90 5.71 -11.87
CA ASP A 255 8.12 6.03 -12.61
C ASP A 255 8.55 7.50 -12.37
N LYS A 256 7.61 8.45 -12.49
CA LYS A 256 7.80 9.90 -12.23
C LYS A 256 8.35 10.19 -10.84
N HIS A 257 7.89 9.46 -9.82
CA HIS A 257 8.32 9.63 -8.41
C HIS A 257 9.46 8.69 -8.00
N ASN A 258 10.07 7.96 -8.95
CA ASN A 258 11.13 6.97 -8.72
C ASN A 258 10.73 5.87 -7.71
N ILE A 259 9.46 5.46 -7.75
CA ILE A 259 8.89 4.39 -6.92
C ILE A 259 8.86 3.11 -7.77
N PRO A 260 9.42 1.98 -7.31
CA PRO A 260 9.22 0.68 -7.97
C PRO A 260 7.72 0.35 -8.08
N ARG A 261 7.27 0.01 -9.28
CA ARG A 261 5.85 -0.20 -9.59
C ARG A 261 5.24 -1.30 -8.69
N PRO A 262 4.06 -1.07 -8.10
CA PRO A 262 3.41 -2.04 -7.22
C PRO A 262 2.74 -3.16 -8.02
N ARG A 263 2.51 -4.31 -7.37
CA ARG A 263 1.63 -5.37 -7.90
C ARG A 263 0.21 -4.83 -8.06
N VAL A 264 -0.46 -5.24 -9.13
CA VAL A 264 -1.82 -4.85 -9.49
C VAL A 264 -2.69 -6.09 -9.69
N HIS A 265 -3.80 -6.14 -8.96
CA HIS A 265 -4.88 -7.10 -9.14
C HIS A 265 -6.09 -6.38 -9.75
N ILE A 266 -6.52 -6.79 -10.94
CA ILE A 266 -7.72 -6.23 -11.58
C ILE A 266 -8.90 -7.05 -11.08
N THR A 267 -9.42 -6.67 -9.90
CA THR A 267 -10.33 -7.52 -9.11
C THR A 267 -11.73 -7.58 -9.67
N GLU A 268 -12.12 -6.63 -10.51
CA GLU A 268 -13.27 -6.75 -11.41
C GLU A 268 -12.86 -6.37 -12.84
N TRP A 269 -13.27 -7.16 -13.82
CA TRP A 269 -12.95 -6.97 -15.23
C TRP A 269 -14.12 -7.33 -16.15
N GLY A 270 -14.35 -6.56 -17.21
CA GLY A 270 -15.28 -6.97 -18.26
C GLY A 270 -15.81 -5.85 -19.15
N TRP A 271 -17.07 -6.02 -19.58
CA TRP A 271 -17.72 -5.16 -20.56
C TRP A 271 -18.75 -4.23 -19.89
N THR A 272 -19.91 -4.75 -19.46
CA THR A 272 -20.88 -3.99 -18.64
C THR A 272 -21.14 -4.70 -17.31
N LEU A 273 -21.82 -3.99 -16.39
CA LEU A 273 -22.24 -4.52 -15.09
C LEU A 273 -23.18 -5.74 -15.21
N ASP A 274 -23.95 -5.80 -16.29
CA ASP A 274 -25.07 -6.72 -16.49
C ASP A 274 -24.93 -7.62 -17.73
N SER A 275 -23.88 -7.46 -18.54
CA SER A 275 -23.70 -8.18 -19.80
C SER A 275 -22.24 -8.50 -20.15
N VAL A 276 -22.07 -9.67 -20.80
CA VAL A 276 -20.85 -10.08 -21.50
C VAL A 276 -21.22 -10.63 -22.88
N PRO A 277 -20.37 -10.41 -23.91
CA PRO A 277 -20.67 -10.84 -25.27
C PRO A 277 -20.71 -12.37 -25.44
N PRO A 278 -21.13 -12.87 -26.62
CA PRO A 278 -20.99 -14.27 -27.00
C PRO A 278 -19.54 -14.76 -26.88
N PRO A 279 -19.30 -16.06 -26.57
CA PRO A 279 -17.97 -16.61 -26.31
C PRO A 279 -16.90 -16.29 -27.38
N GLU A 280 -17.28 -16.27 -28.64
CA GLU A 280 -16.39 -16.06 -29.79
C GLU A 280 -15.83 -14.63 -29.78
N LYS A 281 -16.70 -13.65 -29.50
CA LYS A 281 -16.34 -12.23 -29.33
C LYS A 281 -15.60 -12.00 -28.02
N ALA A 282 -16.04 -12.65 -26.93
CA ALA A 282 -15.37 -12.58 -25.63
C ALA A 282 -13.90 -13.04 -25.71
N ILE A 283 -13.61 -14.17 -26.40
CA ILE A 283 -12.24 -14.69 -26.56
C ILE A 283 -11.38 -13.82 -27.50
N GLN A 284 -11.97 -13.13 -28.48
CA GLN A 284 -11.24 -12.14 -29.28
C GLN A 284 -10.79 -10.94 -28.44
N ASP A 285 -11.66 -10.44 -27.55
CA ASP A 285 -11.36 -9.31 -26.68
C ASP A 285 -10.40 -9.70 -25.53
N ILE A 286 -10.60 -10.87 -24.92
CA ILE A 286 -9.68 -11.49 -23.95
C ILE A 286 -8.27 -11.68 -24.53
N ARG A 287 -8.13 -11.97 -25.82
CA ARG A 287 -6.82 -12.03 -26.48
C ARG A 287 -6.12 -10.68 -26.47
N LYS A 288 -6.77 -9.62 -26.98
CA LYS A 288 -6.20 -8.26 -27.06
C LYS A 288 -5.80 -7.72 -25.68
N VAL A 289 -6.66 -7.93 -24.69
CA VAL A 289 -6.41 -7.45 -23.32
C VAL A 289 -5.38 -8.33 -22.61
N GLY A 290 -5.34 -9.64 -22.91
CA GLY A 290 -4.28 -10.54 -22.45
C GLY A 290 -2.90 -10.20 -23.04
N GLU A 291 -2.82 -9.72 -24.28
CA GLU A 291 -1.59 -9.16 -24.87
C GLU A 291 -1.14 -7.90 -24.12
N LEU A 292 -2.07 -7.00 -23.78
CA LEU A 292 -1.79 -5.81 -22.96
C LEU A 292 -1.30 -6.19 -21.55
N TYR A 293 -2.05 -6.99 -20.79
CA TYR A 293 -1.69 -7.39 -19.43
C TYR A 293 -0.46 -8.31 -19.39
N GLY A 294 -0.21 -9.08 -20.46
CA GLY A 294 0.96 -9.94 -20.59
C GLY A 294 2.28 -9.16 -20.50
N ARG A 295 2.31 -7.95 -21.09
CA ARG A 295 3.47 -7.04 -21.12
C ARG A 295 3.88 -6.46 -19.77
N PHE A 296 3.07 -6.58 -18.71
CA PHE A 296 3.36 -6.00 -17.41
C PHE A 296 3.41 -7.11 -16.35
N PRO A 297 4.60 -7.55 -15.90
CA PRO A 297 4.69 -8.58 -14.85
C PRO A 297 4.03 -8.14 -13.54
N GLU A 298 3.90 -6.83 -13.30
CA GLU A 298 3.25 -6.25 -12.13
C GLU A 298 1.73 -6.42 -12.14
N VAL A 299 1.09 -6.55 -13.31
CA VAL A 299 -0.34 -6.91 -13.41
C VAL A 299 -0.43 -8.43 -13.31
N GLU A 300 -0.85 -8.96 -12.17
CA GLU A 300 -0.76 -10.40 -11.89
C GLU A 300 -2.01 -11.19 -12.30
N GLY A 301 -3.16 -10.53 -12.36
CA GLY A 301 -4.44 -11.19 -12.62
C GLY A 301 -5.58 -10.21 -12.87
N ALA A 302 -6.56 -10.65 -13.66
CA ALA A 302 -7.83 -9.96 -13.87
C ALA A 302 -9.01 -10.94 -13.70
N ALA A 303 -10.17 -10.50 -13.21
CA ALA A 303 -11.28 -11.39 -12.87
C ALA A 303 -12.60 -10.99 -13.56
N ILE A 304 -13.09 -11.84 -14.48
CA ILE A 304 -14.34 -11.63 -15.22
C ILE A 304 -15.53 -11.48 -14.25
N TRP A 305 -16.18 -10.33 -14.32
CA TRP A 305 -17.47 -10.06 -13.68
C TRP A 305 -18.60 -10.80 -14.43
N TYR A 306 -19.49 -11.55 -13.78
CA TYR A 306 -19.50 -12.06 -12.40
C TYR A 306 -20.35 -13.32 -12.36
N LEU A 307 -19.95 -14.31 -11.55
CA LEU A 307 -20.64 -15.60 -11.48
C LEU A 307 -21.72 -15.67 -10.39
N GLY A 308 -21.91 -14.61 -9.59
CA GLY A 308 -22.98 -14.49 -8.59
C GLY A 308 -24.28 -13.85 -9.13
N PRO A 309 -25.34 -13.78 -8.30
CA PRO A 309 -26.69 -13.42 -8.71
C PRO A 309 -26.86 -11.91 -9.02
N HIS A 310 -28.09 -11.53 -9.39
CA HIS A 310 -28.52 -10.17 -9.76
C HIS A 310 -27.98 -9.70 -11.13
N PHE A 311 -27.81 -8.38 -11.31
CA PHE A 311 -27.24 -7.71 -12.49
C PHE A 311 -27.64 -8.32 -13.85
N GLY A 312 -28.93 -8.27 -14.20
CA GLY A 312 -29.43 -8.75 -15.51
C GLY A 312 -29.22 -10.26 -15.78
N GLY A 313 -28.90 -11.06 -14.75
CA GLY A 313 -28.56 -12.47 -14.90
C GLY A 313 -27.12 -12.72 -15.35
N ILE A 314 -26.19 -11.80 -15.07
CA ILE A 314 -24.78 -11.82 -15.50
C ILE A 314 -24.10 -13.18 -15.29
N ALA A 315 -24.36 -13.88 -14.18
CA ALA A 315 -23.86 -15.24 -13.93
C ALA A 315 -24.07 -16.20 -15.11
N ASN A 316 -25.27 -16.26 -15.66
CA ASN A 316 -25.58 -17.17 -16.77
C ASN A 316 -24.93 -16.70 -18.09
N LYS A 317 -24.65 -15.41 -18.24
CA LYS A 317 -23.92 -14.87 -19.40
C LYS A 317 -22.43 -15.21 -19.30
N ALA A 318 -21.82 -15.00 -18.12
CA ALA A 318 -20.40 -15.18 -17.82
C ALA A 318 -20.00 -16.66 -17.65
N GLN A 319 -20.86 -17.52 -17.11
CA GLN A 319 -20.59 -18.96 -16.94
C GLN A 319 -20.26 -19.64 -18.27
N ARG A 320 -20.91 -19.21 -19.37
CA ARG A 320 -20.62 -19.68 -20.74
C ARG A 320 -19.17 -19.47 -21.17
N LEU A 321 -18.46 -18.52 -20.55
CA LEU A 321 -17.07 -18.21 -20.84
C LEU A 321 -16.09 -19.15 -20.14
N ILE A 322 -16.49 -19.88 -19.09
CA ILE A 322 -15.58 -20.73 -18.28
C ILE A 322 -14.85 -21.73 -19.17
N LYS A 323 -15.55 -22.58 -19.94
CA LYS A 323 -14.87 -23.55 -20.82
C LYS A 323 -14.02 -22.87 -21.92
N PRO A 324 -14.53 -21.90 -22.71
CA PRO A 324 -13.72 -21.16 -23.69
C PRO A 324 -12.44 -20.53 -23.11
N VAL A 325 -12.51 -19.95 -21.91
CA VAL A 325 -11.35 -19.34 -21.24
C VAL A 325 -10.40 -20.41 -20.71
N THR A 326 -10.89 -21.56 -20.22
CA THR A 326 -10.05 -22.74 -19.90
C THR A 326 -9.29 -23.20 -21.15
N ASP A 327 -10.00 -23.48 -22.23
CA ASP A 327 -9.42 -23.99 -23.48
C ASP A 327 -8.38 -23.00 -24.06
N PHE A 328 -8.70 -21.70 -24.08
CA PHE A 328 -7.79 -20.65 -24.53
C PHE A 328 -6.55 -20.55 -23.64
N THR A 329 -6.71 -20.52 -22.31
CA THR A 329 -5.60 -20.36 -21.36
C THR A 329 -4.67 -21.57 -21.34
N LEU A 330 -5.21 -22.78 -21.52
CA LEU A 330 -4.39 -23.99 -21.67
C LEU A 330 -3.52 -23.92 -22.94
N ASN A 331 -4.11 -23.56 -24.07
CA ASN A 331 -3.47 -23.68 -25.39
C ASN A 331 -2.74 -22.42 -25.90
N HIS A 332 -2.90 -21.26 -25.26
CA HIS A 332 -2.32 -19.99 -25.72
C HIS A 332 -1.27 -19.43 -24.75
N ARG A 333 -0.22 -18.82 -25.31
CA ARG A 333 0.77 -18.00 -24.60
C ARG A 333 1.04 -16.75 -25.43
N PHE A 334 1.02 -15.59 -24.79
CA PHE A 334 1.42 -14.34 -25.42
C PHE A 334 2.96 -14.29 -25.46
N ALA A 335 3.52 -13.93 -26.61
CA ALA A 335 4.94 -13.62 -26.73
C ALA A 335 5.12 -12.13 -26.44
N VAL A 336 5.83 -11.80 -25.36
CA VAL A 336 6.07 -10.41 -24.94
C VAL A 336 7.58 -10.16 -24.86
N PRO A 337 8.08 -8.96 -25.21
CA PRO A 337 9.50 -8.66 -25.07
C PRO A 337 9.98 -8.78 -23.62
N ASP A 338 11.20 -9.24 -23.42
CA ASP A 338 11.80 -9.26 -22.10
C ASP A 338 12.17 -7.85 -21.65
N GLY A 339 11.75 -7.49 -20.43
CA GLY A 339 11.70 -6.09 -20.00
C GLY A 339 10.56 -5.29 -20.65
N SER A 340 9.55 -5.93 -21.26
CA SER A 340 8.27 -5.29 -21.51
C SER A 340 7.65 -4.76 -20.21
N GLY A 341 6.83 -3.73 -20.37
CA GLY A 341 6.51 -2.77 -19.31
C GLY A 341 6.70 -1.32 -19.78
N LYS A 342 7.06 -1.11 -21.06
CA LYS A 342 6.84 0.16 -21.76
C LYS A 342 5.37 0.55 -21.63
N ILE A 343 5.14 1.77 -21.16
CA ILE A 343 3.83 2.39 -21.05
C ILE A 343 3.47 3.02 -22.40
N ASP A 344 2.26 2.75 -22.89
CA ASP A 344 1.74 3.26 -24.17
C ASP A 344 0.53 4.21 -23.97
N VAL A 345 0.49 4.94 -22.87
CA VAL A 345 -0.54 5.96 -22.59
C VAL A 345 0.04 7.37 -22.68
N PRO A 346 -0.75 8.41 -22.99
CA PRO A 346 -0.29 9.79 -23.02
C PRO A 346 0.37 10.21 -21.70
N GLU A 347 1.36 11.11 -21.77
CA GLU A 347 1.97 11.67 -20.56
C GLU A 347 0.96 12.51 -19.77
N ILE A 348 0.95 12.36 -18.45
CA ILE A 348 0.10 13.14 -17.53
C ILE A 348 0.43 14.64 -17.66
N GLY A 349 -0.44 15.38 -18.36
CA GLY A 349 -0.30 16.81 -18.65
C GLY A 349 0.18 17.15 -20.07
N GLY A 350 0.47 16.16 -20.92
CA GLY A 350 0.84 16.37 -22.31
C GLY A 350 -0.35 16.61 -23.25
N THR A 351 -0.11 17.25 -24.40
CA THR A 351 -1.08 17.33 -25.50
C THR A 351 -1.18 15.99 -26.26
N PRO A 352 -2.36 15.56 -26.74
CA PRO A 352 -2.51 14.30 -27.47
C PRO A 352 -1.64 14.20 -28.72
N GLN A 353 -1.04 13.04 -28.97
CA GLN A 353 -0.31 12.73 -30.22
C GLN A 353 -1.10 11.79 -31.15
N PRO A 354 -0.90 11.86 -32.48
CA PRO A 354 -1.55 10.96 -33.45
C PRO A 354 -0.87 9.59 -33.53
N VAL A 355 -1.63 8.58 -33.99
CA VAL A 355 -1.17 7.20 -34.21
C VAL A 355 -0.45 7.06 -35.57
N VAL A 356 0.57 6.18 -35.64
CA VAL A 356 1.30 5.82 -36.86
C VAL A 356 1.25 4.28 -37.07
N PRO A 357 1.12 3.73 -38.30
CA PRO A 357 0.84 2.30 -38.53
C PRO A 357 2.07 1.41 -38.74
N GLU A 358 1.87 0.09 -38.66
CA GLU A 358 2.87 -0.96 -38.91
C GLU A 358 3.16 -1.25 -40.41
N PRO A 359 4.35 -1.80 -40.72
CA PRO A 359 4.61 -2.59 -41.92
C PRO A 359 4.85 -4.10 -41.62
N GLY A 360 4.53 -4.98 -42.59
CA GLY A 360 4.41 -6.44 -42.41
C GLY A 360 5.65 -7.34 -42.71
N PRO A 361 5.45 -8.68 -42.80
CA PRO A 361 6.50 -9.70 -42.62
C PRO A 361 7.14 -10.29 -43.90
N THR A 362 8.25 -11.04 -43.73
CA THR A 362 8.95 -11.83 -44.78
C THR A 362 9.44 -13.22 -44.25
N PRO A 363 9.78 -14.21 -45.13
CA PRO A 363 9.74 -15.65 -44.79
C PRO A 363 11.09 -16.39 -44.51
N PRO A 364 11.09 -17.64 -43.99
CA PRO A 364 12.27 -18.32 -43.41
C PRO A 364 12.78 -19.63 -44.11
N LYS A 365 14.05 -20.04 -43.85
CA LYS A 365 14.60 -21.42 -44.10
C LYS A 365 15.98 -21.63 -43.39
N PRO A 366 16.63 -22.83 -43.36
CA PRO A 366 16.43 -23.94 -42.39
C PRO A 366 17.67 -24.36 -41.55
N THR A 367 17.50 -25.35 -40.66
CA THR A 367 18.53 -25.98 -39.79
C THR A 367 19.07 -27.34 -40.31
N PRO A 368 20.23 -27.79 -39.80
CA PRO A 368 20.54 -29.23 -39.62
C PRO A 368 21.12 -29.51 -38.18
N PRO A 369 21.78 -30.64 -37.81
CA PRO A 369 21.20 -31.56 -36.81
C PRO A 369 22.13 -31.97 -35.62
N LYS A 370 21.72 -32.99 -34.84
CA LYS A 370 22.27 -33.40 -33.52
C LYS A 370 22.63 -34.91 -33.44
N PRO A 371 23.74 -35.35 -32.78
CA PRO A 371 24.08 -36.76 -32.53
C PRO A 371 23.57 -37.36 -31.18
N LYS A 372 23.82 -38.67 -30.95
CA LYS A 372 23.39 -39.48 -29.78
C LYS A 372 24.51 -40.53 -29.38
N PRO A 373 24.35 -41.59 -28.53
CA PRO A 373 25.05 -41.71 -27.23
C PRO A 373 25.81 -43.06 -26.97
N ASP A 374 26.02 -43.40 -25.68
CA ASP A 374 26.38 -44.71 -25.05
C ASP A 374 27.88 -45.15 -25.11
N PRO A 375 28.38 -46.10 -24.26
CA PRO A 375 27.85 -46.75 -23.02
C PRO A 375 28.82 -46.80 -21.78
N THR A 376 28.37 -47.46 -20.68
CA THR A 376 29.12 -47.97 -19.48
C THR A 376 29.33 -49.52 -19.55
N PRO A 377 29.88 -50.33 -18.58
CA PRO A 377 30.15 -50.20 -17.11
C PRO A 377 31.64 -50.61 -16.76
N PRO A 378 32.11 -51.33 -15.68
CA PRO A 378 31.53 -51.99 -14.47
C PRO A 378 32.24 -51.66 -13.10
N THR A 379 32.55 -52.67 -12.26
CA THR A 379 33.02 -52.61 -10.85
C THR A 379 34.02 -53.76 -10.51
N PRO A 380 34.71 -53.73 -9.34
CA PRO A 380 34.46 -54.77 -8.31
C PRO A 380 34.65 -54.34 -6.80
N ASP A 381 34.38 -55.30 -5.89
CA ASP A 381 34.27 -55.26 -4.41
C ASP A 381 35.53 -55.85 -3.67
N PRO A 382 35.55 -56.22 -2.34
CA PRO A 382 35.30 -55.47 -1.09
C PRO A 382 36.32 -55.77 0.09
N ASP A 383 35.93 -55.39 1.33
CA ASP A 383 36.34 -55.95 2.67
C ASP A 383 37.72 -55.57 3.28
N PRO A 384 38.01 -55.77 4.61
CA PRO A 384 37.17 -56.18 5.75
C PRO A 384 37.24 -55.25 7.01
N THR A 385 36.66 -55.66 8.16
CA THR A 385 36.53 -54.85 9.42
C THR A 385 36.96 -55.61 10.70
N PRO A 386 37.65 -54.96 11.69
CA PRO A 386 37.94 -55.50 13.05
C PRO A 386 37.23 -54.67 14.18
N PRO A 387 37.35 -54.96 15.51
CA PRO A 387 36.19 -55.41 16.29
C PRO A 387 35.77 -54.53 17.52
N GLN A 388 34.75 -54.99 18.26
CA GLN A 388 34.00 -54.27 19.30
C GLN A 388 34.32 -54.75 20.75
N PRO A 389 34.36 -53.85 21.76
CA PRO A 389 34.43 -54.20 23.20
C PRO A 389 33.06 -54.23 23.92
N GLU A 390 33.07 -54.54 25.23
CA GLU A 390 31.92 -54.87 26.11
C GLU A 390 31.20 -53.66 26.77
N PRO A 391 30.01 -53.85 27.40
CA PRO A 391 29.07 -52.77 27.71
C PRO A 391 29.32 -51.99 29.02
N ALA A 392 28.75 -50.79 29.06
CA ALA A 392 28.74 -49.84 30.19
C ALA A 392 27.37 -49.81 30.92
N PRO A 393 27.27 -49.28 32.17
CA PRO A 393 26.03 -49.28 32.95
C PRO A 393 24.89 -48.42 32.34
N PRO A 394 23.61 -48.64 32.74
CA PRO A 394 22.46 -48.01 32.11
C PRO A 394 22.46 -46.48 32.25
N THR A 395 22.46 -45.81 31.10
CA THR A 395 22.36 -44.36 30.96
C THR A 395 21.00 -43.85 31.47
N PRO A 396 20.91 -42.71 32.17
CA PRO A 396 19.63 -42.05 32.41
C PRO A 396 18.94 -41.76 31.08
N GLN A 397 17.63 -42.05 31.00
CA GLN A 397 16.83 -41.82 29.81
C GLN A 397 16.82 -40.31 29.46
N PRO A 398 17.07 -39.93 28.20
CA PRO A 398 17.04 -38.51 27.82
C PRO A 398 15.65 -37.93 28.07
N GLU A 399 15.63 -36.75 28.70
CA GLU A 399 14.42 -35.95 28.90
C GLU A 399 13.83 -35.57 27.52
N PRO A 400 12.48 -35.51 27.36
CA PRO A 400 11.88 -35.16 26.08
C PRO A 400 12.43 -33.82 25.56
N PRO A 401 12.71 -33.70 24.24
CA PRO A 401 13.29 -32.48 23.69
C PRO A 401 12.36 -31.30 24.00
N GLN A 402 12.88 -30.30 24.71
CA GLN A 402 12.11 -29.10 25.05
C GLN A 402 11.63 -28.40 23.77
N PRO A 403 10.41 -27.82 23.77
CA PRO A 403 9.91 -27.09 22.62
C PRO A 403 10.85 -25.92 22.26
N PRO A 404 10.95 -25.54 20.97
CA PRO A 404 11.78 -24.41 20.54
C PRO A 404 11.50 -23.13 21.33
N ALA A 405 12.54 -22.33 21.57
CA ALA A 405 12.40 -21.07 22.29
C ALA A 405 11.61 -20.04 21.47
N GLU A 406 10.36 -19.81 21.85
CA GLU A 406 9.39 -18.94 21.20
C GLU A 406 9.07 -17.75 22.14
N PRO A 407 9.73 -16.60 21.99
CA PRO A 407 9.40 -15.40 22.74
C PRO A 407 8.12 -14.78 22.15
N ASN A 408 7.14 -14.46 23.00
CA ASN A 408 5.88 -13.85 22.58
C ASN A 408 5.36 -12.87 23.65
N ILE A 409 4.80 -11.74 23.21
CA ILE A 409 4.30 -10.66 24.05
C ILE A 409 2.81 -10.43 23.77
N GLN A 410 2.06 -10.21 24.85
CA GLN A 410 0.68 -9.73 24.82
C GLN A 410 0.57 -8.32 25.46
N PHE A 411 -0.23 -7.44 24.86
CA PHE A 411 -0.64 -6.17 25.50
C PHE A 411 -1.69 -6.41 26.58
N VAL A 412 -1.53 -5.79 27.76
CA VAL A 412 -2.48 -5.92 28.89
C VAL A 412 -3.30 -4.65 29.09
N ALA A 413 -2.65 -3.49 29.23
CA ALA A 413 -3.32 -2.21 29.48
C ALA A 413 -2.43 -0.99 29.23
N ASP A 414 -3.05 0.16 28.95
CA ASP A 414 -2.40 1.45 29.12
C ASP A 414 -2.39 1.82 30.61
N VAL A 415 -1.23 2.22 31.12
CA VAL A 415 -1.02 2.53 32.55
C VAL A 415 -1.02 4.03 32.83
N THR A 416 -0.66 4.87 31.85
CA THR A 416 -0.58 6.34 32.03
C THR A 416 -1.45 7.13 31.04
N ILE A 417 -1.18 7.01 29.74
CA ILE A 417 -1.87 7.77 28.69
C ILE A 417 -2.71 6.80 27.85
N PRO A 418 -4.05 6.80 28.00
CA PRO A 418 -4.94 6.10 27.09
C PRO A 418 -4.81 6.63 25.67
N ASP A 419 -5.12 5.80 24.68
CA ASP A 419 -5.23 6.27 23.31
C ASP A 419 -6.37 7.29 23.11
N ASP A 420 -6.27 8.12 22.07
CA ASP A 420 -7.09 9.31 21.78
C ASP A 420 -6.96 10.47 22.78
N THR A 421 -6.04 10.39 23.75
CA THR A 421 -5.76 11.53 24.64
C THR A 421 -5.32 12.75 23.82
N ARG A 422 -6.06 13.86 23.98
CA ARG A 422 -5.72 15.18 23.40
C ARG A 422 -4.58 15.78 24.22
N LEU A 423 -3.43 16.02 23.59
CA LEU A 423 -2.24 16.56 24.25
C LEU A 423 -1.77 17.83 23.54
N GLN A 424 -1.25 18.78 24.33
CA GLN A 424 -0.74 20.05 23.81
C GLN A 424 0.51 19.82 22.94
N ALA A 425 0.46 20.29 21.70
CA ALA A 425 1.58 20.30 20.76
C ALA A 425 2.83 20.91 21.40
N ASP A 426 3.99 20.28 21.20
CA ASP A 426 5.29 20.65 21.77
C ASP A 426 5.47 20.35 23.29
N SER A 427 4.54 19.63 23.92
CA SER A 427 4.73 19.09 25.30
C SER A 427 5.34 17.68 25.30
N THR A 428 5.82 17.19 26.45
CA THR A 428 6.22 15.78 26.62
C THR A 428 5.29 14.99 27.53
N PHE A 429 5.25 13.67 27.35
CA PHE A 429 4.47 12.73 28.15
C PHE A 429 5.18 11.37 28.22
N VAL A 430 4.96 10.62 29.31
CA VAL A 430 5.45 9.24 29.43
C VAL A 430 4.28 8.28 29.19
N LYS A 431 4.27 7.57 28.05
CA LYS A 431 3.40 6.40 27.88
C LYS A 431 4.02 5.25 28.66
N THR A 432 3.21 4.54 29.42
CA THR A 432 3.56 3.25 30.01
C THR A 432 2.51 2.22 29.60
N TRP A 433 2.96 1.15 28.98
CA TRP A 433 2.14 -0.03 28.67
C TRP A 433 2.39 -1.11 29.72
N ARG A 434 1.35 -1.79 30.19
CA ARG A 434 1.50 -3.10 30.84
C ARG A 434 1.43 -4.19 29.78
N VAL A 435 2.35 -5.13 29.88
CA VAL A 435 2.54 -6.20 28.92
C VAL A 435 2.81 -7.52 29.63
N LYS A 436 2.53 -8.63 28.97
CA LYS A 436 2.70 -9.99 29.49
C LYS A 436 3.61 -10.81 28.59
N ASN A 437 4.53 -11.58 29.17
CA ASN A 437 5.25 -12.60 28.43
C ASN A 437 4.34 -13.82 28.25
N THR A 438 3.93 -14.08 27.01
CA THR A 438 3.09 -15.21 26.60
C THR A 438 3.88 -16.25 25.81
N GLY A 439 5.19 -16.07 25.68
CA GLY A 439 6.11 -17.06 25.12
C GLY A 439 6.55 -18.10 26.14
N ASN A 440 7.35 -19.08 25.68
CA ASN A 440 7.90 -20.13 26.54
C ASN A 440 9.31 -19.81 27.10
N VAL A 441 9.93 -18.71 26.64
CA VAL A 441 11.27 -18.24 27.05
C VAL A 441 11.18 -16.90 27.76
N ALA A 442 12.03 -16.69 28.77
CA ALA A 442 12.13 -15.41 29.47
C ALA A 442 12.81 -14.35 28.60
N TRP A 443 12.36 -13.10 28.68
CA TRP A 443 13.12 -11.96 28.16
C TRP A 443 14.07 -11.41 29.21
N ASP A 444 15.10 -10.70 28.77
CA ASP A 444 15.98 -9.88 29.58
C ASP A 444 16.57 -8.71 28.76
N ASN A 445 17.64 -8.09 29.24
CA ASN A 445 18.25 -6.91 28.62
C ASN A 445 18.98 -7.19 27.29
N SER A 446 19.12 -8.43 26.84
CA SER A 446 19.58 -8.74 25.48
C SER A 446 18.47 -8.55 24.44
N TYR A 447 17.20 -8.61 24.87
CA TYR A 447 16.02 -8.29 24.08
C TYR A 447 15.73 -6.78 24.14
N LYS A 448 15.01 -6.25 23.14
CA LYS A 448 14.72 -4.81 23.04
C LYS A 448 13.24 -4.53 22.76
N LEU A 449 12.74 -3.43 23.28
CA LEU A 449 11.58 -2.71 22.75
C LEU A 449 12.09 -1.74 21.67
N VAL A 450 11.54 -1.79 20.45
CA VAL A 450 11.98 -0.97 19.31
C VAL A 450 10.81 -0.30 18.60
N PHE A 451 11.02 0.93 18.12
CA PHE A 451 10.07 1.66 17.28
C PHE A 451 9.90 0.93 15.94
N ALA A 452 8.65 0.72 15.54
CA ALA A 452 8.30 -0.11 14.39
C ALA A 452 7.77 0.70 13.20
N ASP A 453 6.78 1.56 13.42
CA ASP A 453 6.13 2.33 12.36
C ASP A 453 5.34 3.53 12.94
N GLY A 454 4.82 4.40 12.06
CA GLY A 454 4.10 5.62 12.41
C GLY A 454 5.02 6.85 12.53
N THR A 455 4.70 7.75 13.44
CA THR A 455 5.50 8.93 13.78
C THR A 455 6.39 8.60 14.96
N ALA A 456 7.71 8.72 14.79
CA ALA A 456 8.67 8.63 15.88
C ALA A 456 8.55 9.84 16.80
N MET A 457 7.63 9.79 17.77
CA MET A 457 7.41 10.84 18.77
C MET A 457 8.53 10.90 19.83
N THR A 458 9.66 10.20 19.66
CA THR A 458 10.79 10.20 20.59
C THR A 458 12.11 10.01 19.85
N LYS A 459 13.21 10.42 20.49
CA LYS A 459 14.58 10.13 20.01
C LYS A 459 15.08 8.74 20.44
N GLN A 460 14.50 8.17 21.49
CA GLN A 460 14.90 6.88 22.06
C GLN A 460 14.19 5.72 21.32
N THR A 461 14.49 5.52 20.03
CA THR A 461 13.79 4.56 19.16
C THR A 461 14.05 3.07 19.49
N ALA A 462 14.89 2.78 20.49
CA ALA A 462 15.07 1.44 21.04
C ALA A 462 15.48 1.50 22.53
N GLN A 463 15.08 0.50 23.32
CA GLN A 463 15.59 0.29 24.68
C GLN A 463 15.63 -1.20 25.06
N PRO A 464 16.51 -1.63 25.99
CA PRO A 464 16.51 -2.99 26.53
C PRO A 464 15.20 -3.33 27.24
N LEU A 465 14.84 -4.61 27.27
CA LEU A 465 13.72 -5.08 28.11
C LEU A 465 14.14 -5.34 29.56
N PRO A 466 13.22 -5.22 30.53
CA PRO A 466 13.39 -5.80 31.85
C PRO A 466 13.37 -7.34 31.77
N LYS A 467 13.86 -8.01 32.82
CA LYS A 467 13.77 -9.47 32.90
C LYS A 467 12.34 -9.92 33.20
N VAL A 468 11.71 -10.67 32.30
CA VAL A 468 10.31 -11.13 32.42
C VAL A 468 10.20 -12.62 32.06
N ALA A 469 9.90 -13.45 33.05
CA ALA A 469 9.67 -14.88 32.86
C ALA A 469 8.32 -15.17 32.15
N PRO A 470 8.16 -16.34 31.50
CA PRO A 470 6.88 -16.79 30.94
C PRO A 470 5.71 -16.63 31.92
N GLY A 471 4.58 -16.15 31.41
CA GLY A 471 3.36 -15.87 32.18
C GLY A 471 3.38 -14.63 33.06
N GLN A 472 4.53 -13.96 33.23
CA GLN A 472 4.66 -12.76 34.07
C GLN A 472 4.36 -11.47 33.31
N GLU A 473 4.02 -10.42 34.06
CA GLU A 473 3.72 -9.08 33.54
C GLU A 473 4.79 -8.06 33.93
N ALA A 474 4.96 -7.04 33.07
CA ALA A 474 5.86 -5.92 33.28
C ALA A 474 5.24 -4.62 32.74
N ASN A 475 5.71 -3.48 33.26
CA ASN A 475 5.46 -2.18 32.68
C ASN A 475 6.63 -1.79 31.78
N LEU A 476 6.36 -1.32 30.56
CA LEU A 476 7.34 -0.73 29.64
C LEU A 476 7.00 0.75 29.44
N SER A 477 7.96 1.65 29.62
CA SER A 477 7.75 3.10 29.55
C SER A 477 8.62 3.76 28.50
N ILE A 478 8.10 4.77 27.81
CA ILE A 478 8.83 5.64 26.86
C ILE A 478 8.39 7.09 27.08
N GLU A 479 9.34 8.03 27.13
CA GLU A 479 9.05 9.46 27.02
C GLU A 479 8.89 9.87 25.56
N PHE A 480 7.80 10.58 25.27
CA PHE A 480 7.40 11.09 23.97
C PHE A 480 7.25 12.60 23.99
N THR A 481 7.52 13.26 22.86
CA THR A 481 7.21 14.65 22.56
C THR A 481 6.03 14.71 21.60
N VAL A 482 5.00 15.48 21.93
CA VAL A 482 3.80 15.68 21.10
C VAL A 482 4.16 16.47 19.85
N PRO A 483 3.91 15.96 18.63
CA PRO A 483 4.25 16.66 17.39
C PRO A 483 3.66 18.07 17.31
N THR A 484 4.42 19.00 16.74
CA THR A 484 4.09 20.44 16.74
C THR A 484 2.95 20.82 15.79
N GLN A 485 2.67 19.99 14.79
CA GLN A 485 1.50 20.11 13.93
C GLN A 485 0.28 19.46 14.62
N PRO A 486 -0.92 20.07 14.61
CA PRO A 486 -2.13 19.44 15.12
C PRO A 486 -2.57 18.25 14.25
N GLY A 487 -3.10 17.19 14.87
CA GLY A 487 -3.58 15.99 14.19
C GLY A 487 -3.49 14.72 15.06
N THR A 488 -4.05 13.61 14.57
CA THR A 488 -3.89 12.30 15.22
C THR A 488 -2.55 11.68 14.85
N TYR A 489 -1.80 11.21 15.85
CA TYR A 489 -0.47 10.62 15.69
C TYR A 489 -0.40 9.23 16.31
N PHE A 490 0.21 8.30 15.56
CA PHE A 490 0.42 6.91 15.95
C PHE A 490 1.92 6.66 16.11
N CYS A 491 2.32 5.90 17.12
CA CYS A 491 3.68 5.44 17.32
C CYS A 491 3.65 3.95 17.73
N ASP A 492 3.97 3.06 16.79
CA ASP A 492 3.93 1.61 16.98
C ASP A 492 5.28 1.08 17.46
N TRP A 493 5.25 0.09 18.35
CA TRP A 493 6.43 -0.55 18.92
C TRP A 493 6.34 -2.07 18.86
N ARG A 494 7.50 -2.71 18.67
CA ARG A 494 7.69 -4.15 18.56
C ARG A 494 8.76 -4.60 19.54
N LEU A 495 8.72 -5.85 19.97
CA LEU A 495 9.85 -6.47 20.66
C LEU A 495 10.78 -7.14 19.66
N GLN A 496 12.08 -7.02 19.89
CA GLN A 496 13.17 -7.55 19.07
C GLN A 496 14.00 -8.56 19.86
N ASN A 497 14.31 -9.71 19.26
CA ASN A 497 15.14 -10.76 19.86
C ASN A 497 16.65 -10.46 19.71
N THR A 498 17.50 -11.36 20.21
CA THR A 498 18.96 -11.25 20.12
C THR A 498 19.53 -11.32 18.70
N GLN A 499 18.77 -11.85 17.74
CA GLN A 499 19.14 -12.04 16.34
C GLN A 499 18.75 -10.83 15.47
N GLY A 500 17.79 -10.01 15.93
CA GLY A 500 17.27 -8.84 15.23
C GLY A 500 15.82 -8.98 14.76
N ASP A 501 15.19 -10.14 14.90
CA ASP A 501 13.82 -10.42 14.46
C ASP A 501 12.77 -9.84 15.44
N LEU A 502 11.60 -9.48 14.91
CA LEU A 502 10.50 -8.88 15.68
C LEU A 502 9.43 -9.94 16.03
N PHE A 503 9.03 -10.06 17.30
CA PHE A 503 8.13 -11.15 17.78
C PHE A 503 6.93 -10.65 18.63
N GLY A 504 5.74 -11.26 18.50
CA GLY A 504 4.52 -10.96 19.28
C GLY A 504 3.74 -9.69 18.92
N ASP A 505 2.86 -9.23 19.83
CA ASP A 505 1.95 -8.09 19.63
C ASP A 505 2.65 -6.73 19.40
N ILE A 506 2.06 -5.85 18.58
CA ILE A 506 2.39 -4.42 18.60
C ILE A 506 1.76 -3.78 19.83
N ILE A 507 2.58 -3.10 20.64
CA ILE A 507 2.11 -2.09 21.59
C ILE A 507 2.26 -0.72 20.93
N PHE A 508 1.27 0.16 21.05
CA PHE A 508 1.28 1.44 20.33
C PHE A 508 0.77 2.58 21.19
N THR A 509 1.03 3.81 20.74
CA THR A 509 0.44 5.03 21.29
C THR A 509 -0.30 5.75 20.17
N ARG A 510 -1.56 6.09 20.41
CA ARG A 510 -2.32 7.02 19.57
C ARG A 510 -2.73 8.24 20.38
N ILE A 511 -2.24 9.42 20.02
CA ILE A 511 -2.60 10.69 20.68
C ILE A 511 -3.12 11.69 19.64
N ILE A 512 -3.86 12.69 20.11
CA ILE A 512 -4.32 13.80 19.26
C ILE A 512 -3.53 15.04 19.67
N SER A 513 -2.60 15.47 18.82
CA SER A 513 -1.90 16.74 19.01
C SER A 513 -2.88 17.89 18.77
N VAL A 514 -2.99 18.78 19.74
CA VAL A 514 -3.80 20.00 19.69
C VAL A 514 -2.96 21.17 20.11
N ASP A 515 -3.14 22.34 19.49
CA ASP A 515 -2.42 23.55 19.90
C ASP A 515 -3.41 24.61 20.36
N GLU A 516 -3.67 24.67 21.66
CA GLU A 516 -4.70 25.53 22.25
C GLU A 516 -4.12 26.89 22.70
N ARG A 517 -2.83 27.15 22.38
CA ARG A 517 -2.16 28.44 22.57
C ARG A 517 -2.81 29.52 21.68
N LYS A 518 -3.08 30.70 22.24
CA LYS A 518 -3.66 31.84 21.51
C LYS A 518 -2.71 32.35 20.41
N SER A 519 -3.16 32.38 19.15
CA SER A 519 -2.58 33.19 18.07
C SER A 519 -2.92 34.66 18.29
N ASP A 520 -1.93 35.55 18.30
CA ASP A 520 -2.15 36.99 18.40
C ASP A 520 -1.02 37.79 17.72
N SER A 521 -1.28 39.04 17.32
CA SER A 521 -0.25 39.95 16.82
C SER A 521 -0.53 41.41 17.13
N MET A 522 0.55 42.17 17.30
CA MET A 522 0.56 43.62 17.53
C MET A 522 1.43 44.32 16.48
N TYR A 523 0.97 45.46 15.98
CA TYR A 523 1.75 46.36 15.13
C TYR A 523 2.78 47.12 15.98
N VAL A 524 4.03 47.22 15.47
CA VAL A 524 5.12 47.94 16.15
C VAL A 524 5.47 49.22 15.41
N ALA A 525 5.75 49.11 14.11
CA ALA A 525 6.15 50.25 13.28
C ALA A 525 6.02 49.98 11.79
N ASP A 526 5.83 51.03 11.02
CA ASP A 526 6.14 51.05 9.59
C ASP A 526 7.66 51.10 9.39
N VAL A 527 8.21 50.09 8.72
CA VAL A 527 9.65 50.02 8.39
C VAL A 527 9.92 50.66 7.03
N THR A 528 8.99 50.51 6.10
CA THR A 528 8.99 51.20 4.80
C THR A 528 7.61 51.78 4.49
N ILE A 529 7.59 52.81 3.65
CA ILE A 529 6.37 53.50 3.17
C ILE A 529 5.41 53.84 4.34
N PRO A 530 5.79 54.79 5.22
CA PRO A 530 4.88 55.32 6.23
C PRO A 530 3.57 55.82 5.63
N ASP A 531 2.52 55.90 6.44
CA ASP A 531 1.25 56.49 5.99
C ASP A 531 1.40 57.87 5.36
N ASP A 532 0.58 58.14 4.35
CA ASP A 532 0.58 59.33 3.48
C ASP A 532 1.87 59.54 2.64
N THR A 533 2.73 58.51 2.53
CA THR A 533 3.82 58.51 1.55
C THR A 533 3.28 58.80 0.14
N ARG A 534 3.87 59.80 -0.52
CA ARG A 534 3.55 60.19 -1.89
C ARG A 534 4.33 59.32 -2.88
N LEU A 535 3.63 58.68 -3.80
CA LEU A 535 4.20 57.79 -4.82
C LEU A 535 3.73 58.19 -6.22
N SER A 536 4.56 57.95 -7.23
CA SER A 536 4.18 58.18 -8.63
C SER A 536 3.11 57.17 -9.09
N PRO A 537 2.19 57.54 -10.01
CA PRO A 537 1.24 56.59 -10.58
C PRO A 537 1.96 55.37 -11.19
N GLY A 538 1.54 54.16 -10.83
CA GLY A 538 2.18 52.92 -11.28
C GLY A 538 3.54 52.59 -10.63
N GLN A 539 4.02 53.37 -9.65
CA GLN A 539 5.28 53.09 -8.96
C GLN A 539 5.19 51.79 -8.16
N SER A 540 6.12 50.87 -8.40
CA SER A 540 6.29 49.68 -7.55
C SER A 540 7.00 50.03 -6.25
N PHE A 541 6.51 49.49 -5.14
CA PHE A 541 7.06 49.71 -3.79
C PHE A 541 6.92 48.46 -2.91
N THR A 542 7.87 48.25 -2.00
CA THR A 542 7.75 47.22 -0.96
C THR A 542 7.25 47.87 0.31
N LYS A 543 6.09 47.44 0.82
CA LYS A 543 5.60 47.83 2.16
C LYS A 543 6.10 46.79 3.17
N THR A 544 6.74 47.26 4.24
CA THR A 544 7.22 46.42 5.34
C THR A 544 6.69 46.96 6.66
N TRP A 545 6.01 46.12 7.41
CA TRP A 545 5.60 46.39 8.79
C TRP A 545 6.47 45.57 9.76
N ARG A 546 6.90 46.17 10.87
CA ARG A 546 7.41 45.44 12.03
C ARG A 546 6.24 45.08 12.93
N VAL A 547 6.18 43.82 13.34
CA VAL A 547 5.07 43.22 14.07
C VAL A 547 5.57 42.30 15.17
N LYS A 548 4.85 42.28 16.29
CA LYS A 548 5.18 41.48 17.48
C LYS A 548 4.22 40.32 17.63
N ASN A 549 4.75 39.14 17.96
CA ASN A 549 3.92 38.03 18.44
C ASN A 549 3.63 38.24 19.93
N ASN A 550 2.56 38.98 20.24
CA ASN A 550 2.04 39.15 21.60
C ASN A 550 1.18 37.95 22.06
N GLY A 551 1.01 36.92 21.21
CA GLY A 551 0.27 35.71 21.53
C GLY A 551 1.04 34.74 22.44
N LYS A 552 0.55 33.50 22.51
CA LYS A 552 1.25 32.36 23.12
C LYS A 552 1.66 31.29 22.10
N ARG A 553 1.12 31.36 20.88
CA ARG A 553 1.40 30.40 19.80
C ARG A 553 2.52 30.94 18.89
N PRO A 554 3.57 30.17 18.60
CA PRO A 554 4.56 30.57 17.59
C PRO A 554 3.90 30.63 16.20
N TRP A 555 4.26 31.64 15.40
CA TRP A 555 3.88 31.67 13.99
C TRP A 555 4.86 30.81 13.19
N GLY A 556 4.36 30.09 12.17
CA GLY A 556 5.16 29.17 11.37
C GLY A 556 4.46 28.77 10.07
N ALA A 557 4.70 27.55 9.60
CA ALA A 557 4.02 27.02 8.42
C ALA A 557 2.48 27.12 8.54
N GLY A 558 1.80 27.50 7.46
CA GLY A 558 0.35 27.73 7.43
C GLY A 558 -0.10 29.13 7.88
N PHE A 559 0.69 29.86 8.67
CA PHE A 559 0.38 31.24 9.06
C PHE A 559 0.56 32.21 7.88
N ARG A 560 -0.36 33.15 7.70
CA ARG A 560 -0.39 34.07 6.54
C ARG A 560 -0.81 35.48 6.91
N LEU A 561 -0.32 36.47 6.16
CA LEU A 561 -0.97 37.77 6.05
C LEU A 561 -2.05 37.66 4.96
N VAL A 562 -3.21 38.26 5.18
CA VAL A 562 -4.32 38.32 4.21
C VAL A 562 -4.79 39.76 4.01
N PHE A 563 -5.14 40.11 2.78
CA PHE A 563 -5.83 41.36 2.46
C PHE A 563 -7.28 41.27 2.94
N VAL A 564 -7.75 42.28 3.67
CA VAL A 564 -9.11 42.31 4.24
C VAL A 564 -9.99 43.32 3.53
N LYS A 565 -9.49 44.54 3.27
CA LYS A 565 -10.32 45.68 2.81
C LYS A 565 -9.45 46.78 2.18
N GLY A 566 -10.07 47.65 1.37
CA GLY A 566 -9.44 48.82 0.76
C GLY A 566 -9.21 48.67 -0.74
N THR A 567 -8.25 49.40 -1.29
CA THR A 567 -7.80 49.25 -2.68
C THR A 567 -6.65 48.25 -2.77
N PRO A 568 -6.81 47.14 -3.51
CA PRO A 568 -5.75 46.13 -3.62
C PRO A 568 -4.62 46.58 -4.55
N MET A 569 -3.50 47.00 -3.96
CA MET A 569 -2.30 47.46 -4.69
C MET A 569 -1.34 46.32 -5.07
N THR A 570 -1.81 45.07 -5.12
CA THR A 570 -1.06 43.89 -5.55
C THR A 570 -2.01 42.77 -5.97
N ASN A 571 -1.53 41.76 -6.69
CA ASN A 571 -2.28 40.53 -6.97
C ASN A 571 -2.14 39.49 -5.84
N GLN A 572 -1.13 39.62 -4.97
CA GLN A 572 -0.92 38.70 -3.84
C GLN A 572 -1.90 39.00 -2.69
N ARG A 573 -3.14 38.47 -2.78
CA ARG A 573 -4.16 38.59 -1.71
C ARG A 573 -3.73 37.96 -0.37
N SER A 574 -2.77 37.05 -0.38
CA SER A 574 -2.23 36.46 0.84
C SER A 574 -0.80 35.93 0.68
N ILE A 575 0.09 36.32 1.59
CA ILE A 575 1.48 35.86 1.67
C ILE A 575 1.70 35.05 2.94
N SER A 576 2.68 34.14 2.95
CA SER A 576 3.07 33.43 4.18
C SER A 576 3.71 34.40 5.17
N LEU A 577 3.46 34.22 6.47
CA LEU A 577 4.17 34.99 7.50
C LEU A 577 5.57 34.37 7.75
N PRO A 578 6.58 35.19 8.09
CA PRO A 578 7.82 34.72 8.69
C PRO A 578 7.54 33.95 10.00
N ALA A 579 8.42 33.01 10.34
CA ALA A 579 8.37 32.35 11.65
C ALA A 579 8.65 33.37 12.77
N CYS A 580 7.86 33.35 13.85
CA CYS A 580 7.99 34.31 14.94
C CYS A 580 7.55 33.68 16.27
N ALA A 581 8.49 33.55 17.22
CA ALA A 581 8.21 33.01 18.55
C ALA A 581 7.46 34.02 19.45
N PRO A 582 6.68 33.57 20.45
CA PRO A 582 6.02 34.46 21.39
C PRO A 582 6.97 35.46 22.05
N GLY A 583 6.55 36.72 22.13
CA GLY A 583 7.33 37.85 22.62
C GLY A 583 8.32 38.46 21.61
N GLN A 584 8.60 37.80 20.48
CA GLN A 584 9.53 38.30 19.46
C GLN A 584 8.87 39.23 18.45
N GLU A 585 9.70 39.97 17.73
CA GLU A 585 9.31 40.86 16.63
C GLU A 585 9.89 40.35 15.31
N VAL A 586 9.17 40.57 14.22
CA VAL A 586 9.61 40.25 12.86
C VAL A 586 9.08 41.26 11.87
N GLU A 587 9.69 41.33 10.69
CA GLU A 587 9.29 42.22 9.62
C GLU A 587 8.54 41.47 8.52
N VAL A 588 7.36 41.98 8.16
CA VAL A 588 6.49 41.39 7.14
C VAL A 588 6.45 42.32 5.94
N SER A 589 7.09 41.88 4.85
CA SER A 589 7.18 42.65 3.60
C SER A 589 6.20 42.14 2.55
N ILE A 590 5.61 43.05 1.78
CA ILE A 590 4.81 42.73 0.60
C ILE A 590 5.09 43.71 -0.56
N GLN A 591 5.22 43.16 -1.76
CA GLN A 591 5.42 43.94 -2.97
C GLN A 591 4.08 44.44 -3.53
N GLN A 592 4.01 45.75 -3.77
CA GLN A 592 2.82 46.46 -4.23
C GLN A 592 3.17 47.45 -5.35
N THR A 593 2.14 48.00 -6.00
CA THR A 593 2.22 48.96 -7.09
C THR A 593 1.16 50.03 -6.88
N ALA A 594 1.57 51.30 -6.86
CA ALA A 594 0.68 52.44 -6.66
C ALA A 594 -0.34 52.54 -7.83
N PRO A 595 -1.62 52.83 -7.57
CA PRO A 595 -2.63 52.93 -8.63
C PRO A 595 -2.29 53.94 -9.73
N ALA A 596 -2.80 53.71 -10.95
CA ALA A 596 -2.54 54.57 -12.10
C ALA A 596 -3.34 55.88 -12.11
N ARG A 597 -4.29 56.07 -11.18
CA ARG A 597 -5.05 57.31 -11.00
C ARG A 597 -4.58 58.03 -9.75
N ARG A 598 -4.65 59.36 -9.76
CA ARG A 598 -4.39 60.17 -8.57
C ARG A 598 -5.47 59.98 -7.51
N GLY A 599 -5.08 60.04 -6.24
CA GLY A 599 -5.98 59.83 -5.10
C GLY A 599 -5.27 59.39 -3.84
N THR A 600 -6.04 59.28 -2.75
CA THR A 600 -5.60 58.64 -1.51
C THR A 600 -6.11 57.21 -1.50
N TYR A 601 -5.20 56.25 -1.29
CA TYR A 601 -5.51 54.82 -1.33
C TYR A 601 -5.10 54.17 -0.02
N PHE A 602 -5.89 53.20 0.45
CA PHE A 602 -5.59 52.44 1.66
C PHE A 602 -5.74 50.94 1.45
N GLY A 603 -5.08 50.14 2.27
CA GLY A 603 -5.22 48.67 2.30
C GLY A 603 -5.10 48.11 3.71
N ASP A 604 -6.15 47.48 4.19
CA ASP A 604 -6.23 46.82 5.49
C ASP A 604 -5.79 45.36 5.35
N TRP A 605 -4.76 44.96 6.09
CA TRP A 605 -4.26 43.58 6.13
C TRP A 605 -4.42 43.00 7.54
N LYS A 606 -4.62 41.69 7.65
CA LYS A 606 -4.71 40.99 8.95
C LYS A 606 -3.98 39.66 8.91
N MET A 607 -3.54 39.17 10.05
CA MET A 607 -2.92 37.85 10.15
C MET A 607 -3.99 36.75 10.23
N ARG A 608 -3.68 35.59 9.65
CA ARG A 608 -4.50 34.39 9.66
C ARG A 608 -3.65 33.20 10.10
N ASP A 609 -4.16 32.40 11.02
CA ASP A 609 -3.45 31.18 11.46
C ASP A 609 -3.60 30.02 10.44
N ASP A 610 -2.89 28.93 10.74
CA ASP A 610 -2.93 27.67 10.00
C ASP A 610 -4.30 26.96 10.00
N ARG A 611 -5.26 27.42 10.83
CA ARG A 611 -6.65 26.94 10.89
C ARG A 611 -7.64 27.86 10.16
N GLY A 612 -7.16 28.99 9.63
CA GLY A 612 -7.97 29.96 8.91
C GLY A 612 -8.57 31.08 9.78
N ASN A 613 -8.30 31.11 11.09
CA ASN A 613 -8.80 32.16 11.99
C ASN A 613 -8.04 33.47 11.75
N LEU A 614 -8.75 34.60 11.64
CA LEU A 614 -8.12 35.92 11.65
C LEU A 614 -7.76 36.33 13.08
N PHE A 615 -6.52 36.75 13.31
CA PHE A 615 -6.00 37.10 14.64
C PHE A 615 -5.23 38.43 14.63
N GLY A 616 -5.02 38.98 15.84
CA GLY A 616 -4.22 40.20 16.05
C GLY A 616 -4.84 41.50 15.55
N GLU A 617 -4.00 42.52 15.48
CA GLU A 617 -4.33 43.86 14.97
C GLU A 617 -4.44 43.89 13.44
N ILE A 618 -4.92 45.02 12.91
CA ILE A 618 -4.92 45.30 11.46
C ILE A 618 -3.61 46.01 11.12
N LEU A 619 -2.87 45.49 10.15
CA LEU A 619 -1.73 46.19 9.55
C LEU A 619 -2.27 47.11 8.46
N PHE A 620 -2.19 48.41 8.71
CA PHE A 620 -2.74 49.45 7.84
C PHE A 620 -1.68 49.98 6.87
N LEU A 621 -2.14 50.54 5.75
CA LEU A 621 -1.31 51.28 4.80
C LEU A 621 -2.19 52.33 4.14
N ARG A 622 -1.75 53.59 4.14
CA ARG A 622 -2.30 54.69 3.34
C ARG A 622 -1.21 55.35 2.49
N ILE A 623 -1.48 55.56 1.20
CA ILE A 623 -0.58 56.27 0.26
C ILE A 623 -1.34 57.38 -0.49
N VAL A 624 -0.59 58.31 -1.09
CA VAL A 624 -1.12 59.36 -1.96
C VAL A 624 -0.44 59.30 -3.34
N VAL A 625 -1.23 59.49 -4.40
CA VAL A 625 -0.82 59.49 -5.82
C VAL A 625 -1.32 60.76 -6.52
#